data_AF-A0A3D5WSN9-F1
#
_entry.id   AF-A0A3D5WSN9-F1
#
_cell.length_a   1.000
_cell.length_b   1.000
_cell.length_c   1.000
_cell.angle_alpha   90.00
_cell.angle_beta   90.00
_cell.angle_gamma   90.00
#
_symmetry.space_group_name_H-M   'P 1'
#
loop_
_entity.id
_entity.type
_entity.pdbx_description
1 polymer ?
#
loop_
_entity_poly.entity_id
_entity_poly.type
_entity_poly.pdbx_seq_one_letter_code
_entity_poly.pdbx_strand_id
1 'polypeptide(L)'
;MQENEVETTVQTDAPSENAGETTSRFKTPDELLKAYECLEKEFTKRSQKLKALEKELSEKAPSNVAYAQNDWQQKVDDFFESRPEIAPFKKEIAEEILKNDLGSNENCLEIAGARVVLNNYKSPKDYLFDDDFVVENVLSNEKICDRVIKKYLSDLDGVKTVRTINGEGQASLAKQIRPKTVGEAGKMVMAMAGKGK
;
A
#
# COMPACT_ATOMS: atom_id res chain seq x y z
N MET A 1 42.46 -32.38 -10.98
CA MET A 1 42.00 -31.04 -10.55
C MET A 1 42.83 -30.07 -11.37
N GLN A 2 42.50 -29.69 -12.61
CA GLN A 2 41.25 -29.14 -13.14
C GLN A 2 40.84 -27.87 -12.40
N GLU A 3 41.38 -26.74 -12.85
CA GLU A 3 40.76 -25.43 -12.70
C GLU A 3 40.50 -24.89 -14.12
N ASN A 4 39.22 -24.62 -14.35
CA ASN A 4 38.62 -24.05 -15.54
C ASN A 4 38.94 -22.56 -15.60
N GLU A 5 39.51 -22.08 -16.69
CA GLU A 5 39.32 -20.70 -17.12
C GLU A 5 38.24 -20.68 -18.20
N VAL A 6 37.10 -20.11 -17.84
CA VAL A 6 36.02 -19.78 -18.78
C VAL A 6 36.40 -18.45 -19.44
N GLU A 7 37.09 -18.52 -20.56
CA GLU A 7 37.19 -17.35 -21.45
C GLU A 7 35.87 -17.18 -22.20
N THR A 8 35.13 -16.15 -21.80
CA THR A 8 33.99 -15.62 -22.54
C THR A 8 34.49 -15.05 -23.86
N THR A 9 34.17 -15.76 -24.94
CA THR A 9 34.39 -15.32 -26.32
C THR A 9 33.60 -14.04 -26.60
N VAL A 10 34.30 -12.91 -26.73
CA VAL A 10 33.79 -11.77 -27.49
C VAL A 10 34.45 -11.82 -28.85
N GLN A 11 33.65 -12.22 -29.84
CA GLN A 11 34.00 -12.26 -31.25
C GLN A 11 34.54 -10.91 -31.68
N THR A 12 35.79 -10.90 -32.11
CA THR A 12 36.37 -9.83 -32.91
C THR A 12 36.27 -10.28 -34.37
N ASP A 13 35.32 -9.69 -35.09
CA ASP A 13 35.33 -9.77 -36.55
C ASP A 13 36.57 -9.02 -37.05
N ALA A 14 37.57 -9.80 -37.46
CA ALA A 14 38.67 -9.34 -38.27
C ALA A 14 38.18 -9.06 -39.70
N PRO A 15 38.84 -8.13 -40.40
CA PRO A 15 39.52 -8.61 -41.61
C PRO A 15 41.03 -8.56 -41.43
N SER A 16 41.61 -9.73 -41.64
CA SER A 16 43.02 -9.97 -41.98
C SER A 16 43.49 -9.02 -43.08
N GLU A 17 44.67 -8.41 -42.92
CA GLU A 17 45.79 -8.56 -43.86
C GLU A 17 47.00 -7.67 -43.46
N ASN A 18 48.20 -8.26 -43.63
CA ASN A 18 49.54 -7.66 -43.66
C ASN A 18 50.26 -7.35 -42.33
N ALA A 19 51.28 -8.18 -42.10
CA ALA A 19 52.41 -7.89 -41.23
C ALA A 19 53.22 -6.73 -41.82
N GLY A 20 53.17 -5.56 -41.16
CA GLY A 20 54.04 -4.43 -41.43
C GLY A 20 53.29 -3.13 -41.70
N GLU A 21 52.81 -2.47 -40.64
CA GLU A 21 52.65 -1.00 -40.50
C GLU A 21 51.84 -0.69 -39.23
N THR A 22 52.46 -0.89 -38.06
CA THR A 22 51.89 -0.42 -36.77
C THR A 22 51.88 1.11 -36.68
N THR A 23 52.39 1.82 -37.69
CA THR A 23 52.42 3.28 -37.83
C THR A 23 51.19 3.85 -38.53
N SER A 24 50.23 3.04 -39.02
CA SER A 24 49.10 3.56 -39.80
C SER A 24 48.22 4.60 -39.06
N ARG A 25 48.16 4.58 -37.72
CA ARG A 25 47.38 5.56 -36.93
C ARG A 25 48.16 6.81 -36.49
N PHE A 26 49.49 6.80 -36.52
CA PHE A 26 50.35 7.90 -36.06
C PHE A 26 51.38 8.22 -37.14
N LYS A 27 51.43 9.47 -37.60
CA LYS A 27 52.20 9.86 -38.80
C LYS A 27 53.71 9.73 -38.61
N THR A 28 54.20 9.69 -37.37
CA THR A 28 55.63 9.54 -37.05
C THR A 28 55.84 8.67 -35.81
N PRO A 29 57.01 8.00 -35.67
CA PRO A 29 57.37 7.25 -34.46
C PRO A 29 57.36 8.11 -33.18
N ASP A 30 57.77 9.37 -33.30
CA ASP A 30 57.76 10.33 -32.19
C ASP A 30 56.33 10.66 -31.72
N GLU A 31 55.37 10.71 -32.65
CA GLU A 31 53.95 10.93 -32.33
C GLU A 31 53.35 9.73 -31.58
N LEU A 32 53.74 8.50 -31.96
CA LEU A 32 53.36 7.28 -31.24
C LEU A 32 53.92 7.27 -29.81
N LEU A 33 55.19 7.62 -29.64
CA LEU A 33 55.84 7.69 -28.32
C LEU A 33 55.15 8.75 -27.44
N LYS A 34 54.86 9.93 -28.00
CA LYS A 34 54.12 10.99 -27.30
C LYS A 34 52.71 10.56 -26.91
N ALA A 35 52.00 9.82 -27.75
CA ALA A 35 50.67 9.29 -27.44
C ALA A 35 50.73 8.30 -26.27
N TYR A 36 51.75 7.44 -26.23
CA TYR A 36 51.98 6.51 -25.11
C TYR A 36 52.24 7.25 -23.79
N GLU A 37 53.14 8.24 -23.80
CA GLU A 37 53.42 9.05 -22.61
C GLU A 37 52.19 9.83 -22.10
N CYS A 38 51.38 10.36 -23.03
CA CYS A 38 50.12 11.01 -22.66
C CYS A 38 49.14 10.02 -22.02
N LEU A 39 49.06 8.80 -22.54
CA LEU A 39 48.20 7.75 -21.99
C LEU A 39 48.66 7.32 -20.60
N GLU A 40 49.97 7.11 -20.40
CA GLU A 40 50.56 6.76 -19.11
C GLU A 40 50.30 7.84 -18.04
N LYS A 41 50.38 9.12 -18.43
CA LYS A 41 50.01 10.25 -17.56
C LYS A 41 48.54 10.23 -17.17
N GLU A 42 47.65 9.94 -18.11
CA GLU A 42 46.20 9.83 -17.83
C GLU A 42 45.88 8.62 -16.94
N PHE A 43 46.53 7.47 -17.13
CA PHE A 43 46.40 6.32 -16.23
C PHE A 43 46.86 6.66 -14.81
N THR A 44 48.02 7.30 -14.67
CA THR A 44 48.55 7.72 -13.36
C THR A 44 47.60 8.71 -12.68
N LYS A 45 47.12 9.71 -13.42
CA LYS A 45 46.17 10.70 -12.91
C LYS A 45 44.84 10.08 -12.49
N ARG A 46 44.33 9.12 -13.26
CA ARG A 46 43.10 8.39 -12.93
C ARG A 46 43.28 7.51 -11.70
N SER A 47 44.40 6.79 -11.58
CA SER A 47 44.71 5.98 -10.40
C SER A 47 44.90 6.84 -9.15
N GLN A 48 45.55 7.99 -9.25
CA GLN A 48 45.65 8.94 -8.14
C GLN A 48 44.29 9.50 -7.73
N LYS A 49 43.44 9.86 -8.70
CA LYS A 49 42.08 10.33 -8.44
C LYS A 49 41.22 9.24 -7.78
N LEU A 50 41.32 7.99 -8.24
CA LEU A 50 40.65 6.85 -7.61
C LEU A 50 41.09 6.70 -6.16
N LYS A 51 42.39 6.68 -5.90
CA LYS A 51 42.94 6.59 -4.54
C LYS A 51 42.49 7.75 -3.64
N ALA A 52 42.40 8.96 -4.17
CA ALA A 52 41.90 10.12 -3.43
C ALA A 52 40.40 10.00 -3.11
N LEU A 53 39.59 9.53 -4.06
CA LEU A 53 38.16 9.30 -3.86
C LEU A 53 37.88 8.15 -2.90
N GLU A 54 38.64 7.05 -3.00
CA GLU A 54 38.57 5.92 -2.05
C GLU A 54 38.94 6.38 -0.64
N LYS A 55 39.97 7.21 -0.51
CA LYS A 55 40.36 7.81 0.76
C LYS A 55 39.26 8.72 1.31
N GLU A 56 38.71 9.62 0.49
CA GLU A 56 37.60 10.50 0.90
C GLU A 56 36.36 9.70 1.31
N LEU A 57 36.04 8.61 0.59
CA LEU A 57 34.94 7.71 0.92
C LEU A 57 35.20 6.99 2.25
N SER A 58 36.45 6.57 2.51
CA SER A 58 36.82 5.93 3.79
C SER A 58 36.83 6.89 4.97
N GLU A 59 37.13 8.19 4.74
CA GLU A 59 37.11 9.23 5.77
C GLU A 59 35.68 9.75 6.03
N LYS A 60 34.81 9.73 5.01
CA LYS A 60 33.39 10.09 5.11
C LYS A 60 32.48 8.93 5.51
N ALA A 61 32.89 7.68 5.31
CA ALA A 61 32.17 6.54 5.87
C ALA A 61 32.32 6.64 7.40
N PRO A 62 31.24 6.90 8.16
CA PRO A 62 31.36 6.96 9.61
C PRO A 62 31.81 5.58 10.08
N SER A 63 33.04 5.45 10.58
CA SER A 63 33.58 4.18 11.10
C SER A 63 32.86 3.70 12.38
N ASN A 64 31.78 4.39 12.77
CA ASN A 64 30.91 4.10 13.90
C ASN A 64 29.46 3.99 13.42
N VAL A 65 29.21 3.12 12.45
CA VAL A 65 27.83 2.76 12.07
C VAL A 65 27.31 1.68 12.99
N ALA A 66 26.16 1.94 13.61
CA ALA A 66 25.48 1.06 14.55
C ALA A 66 25.24 -0.35 13.98
N TYR A 67 25.04 -0.45 12.66
CA TYR A 67 24.85 -1.72 11.96
C TYR A 67 26.12 -2.55 11.75
N ALA A 68 27.31 -2.01 12.07
CA ALA A 68 28.56 -2.77 12.07
C ALA A 68 28.82 -3.49 13.40
N GLN A 69 27.97 -3.29 14.42
CA GLN A 69 28.06 -4.01 15.68
C GLN A 69 27.53 -5.44 15.52
N ASN A 70 28.23 -6.44 16.07
CA ASN A 70 27.80 -7.85 16.02
C ASN A 70 26.42 -8.08 16.67
N ASP A 71 26.03 -7.23 17.61
CA ASP A 71 24.75 -7.32 18.34
C ASP A 71 23.60 -6.59 17.62
N TRP A 72 23.88 -5.97 16.47
CA TRP A 72 22.89 -5.19 15.74
C TRP A 72 21.69 -6.02 15.29
N GLN A 73 21.95 -7.21 14.75
CA GLN A 73 20.88 -8.09 14.29
C GLN A 73 19.92 -8.45 15.45
N GLN A 74 20.47 -8.71 16.64
CA GLN A 74 19.68 -9.02 17.82
C GLN A 74 18.87 -7.81 18.28
N LYS A 75 19.44 -6.59 18.27
CA LYS A 75 18.69 -5.36 18.57
C LYS A 75 17.53 -5.13 17.60
N VAL A 76 17.74 -5.41 16.32
CA VAL A 76 16.70 -5.32 15.28
C VAL A 76 15.59 -6.32 15.56
N ASP A 77 15.95 -7.57 15.86
CA ASP A 77 14.98 -8.63 16.15
C ASP A 77 14.17 -8.30 17.42
N ASP A 78 14.84 -7.93 18.53
CA ASP A 78 14.21 -7.51 19.79
C ASP A 78 13.27 -6.30 19.59
N PHE A 79 13.65 -5.35 18.72
CA PHE A 79 12.83 -4.18 18.40
C PHE A 79 11.52 -4.57 17.69
N PHE A 80 11.57 -5.51 16.74
CA PHE A 80 10.37 -5.96 16.05
C PHE A 80 9.53 -6.96 16.86
N GLU A 81 10.15 -7.74 17.74
CA GLU A 81 9.43 -8.60 18.69
C GLU A 81 8.66 -7.76 19.72
N SER A 82 9.27 -6.70 20.24
CA SER A 82 8.60 -5.78 21.16
C SER A 82 7.49 -4.95 20.49
N ARG A 83 7.51 -4.82 19.15
CA ARG A 83 6.59 -3.98 18.38
C ARG A 83 6.10 -4.67 17.10
N PRO A 84 5.20 -5.67 17.20
CA PRO A 84 4.69 -6.40 16.05
C PRO A 84 3.92 -5.50 15.07
N GLU A 85 3.32 -4.41 15.54
CA GLU A 85 2.60 -3.42 14.71
C GLU A 85 3.53 -2.72 13.69
N ILE A 86 4.83 -2.68 13.98
CA ILE A 86 5.84 -2.00 13.15
C ILE A 86 6.50 -2.96 12.16
N ALA A 87 6.34 -4.28 12.36
CA ALA A 87 6.84 -5.31 11.46
C ALA A 87 6.51 -5.14 9.96
N PRO A 88 5.31 -4.69 9.54
CA PRO A 88 5.04 -4.45 8.11
C PRO A 88 5.93 -3.36 7.51
N PHE A 89 6.40 -2.41 8.33
CA PHE A 89 7.18 -1.25 7.89
C PHE A 89 8.70 -1.48 7.90
N LYS A 90 9.17 -2.72 8.07
CA LYS A 90 10.61 -3.07 8.10
C LYS A 90 11.43 -2.44 6.97
N LYS A 91 10.91 -2.48 5.74
CA LYS A 91 11.58 -1.93 4.55
C LYS A 91 11.66 -0.41 4.60
N GLU A 92 10.55 0.24 4.89
CA GLU A 92 10.45 1.71 4.99
C GLU A 92 11.36 2.26 6.10
N ILE A 93 11.47 1.55 7.21
CA ILE A 93 12.38 1.91 8.31
C ILE A 93 13.84 1.84 7.87
N ALA A 94 14.22 0.79 7.15
CA ALA A 94 15.58 0.68 6.61
C ALA A 94 15.90 1.81 5.61
N GLU A 95 14.94 2.16 4.74
CA GLU A 95 15.07 3.26 3.79
C GLU A 95 15.22 4.61 4.50
N GLU A 96 14.44 4.86 5.55
CA GLU A 96 14.50 6.11 6.31
C GLU A 96 15.84 6.27 7.08
N ILE A 97 16.42 5.15 7.55
CA ILE A 97 17.75 5.13 8.18
C ILE A 97 18.82 5.53 7.16
N LEU A 98 18.78 4.96 5.95
CA LEU A 98 19.72 5.27 4.88
C LEU A 98 19.59 6.70 4.37
N LYS A 99 18.35 7.20 4.26
CA LYS A 99 18.06 8.53 3.72
C LYS A 99 18.53 9.67 4.63
N ASN A 100 18.44 9.51 5.95
CA ASN A 100 18.80 10.55 6.92
C ASN A 100 20.18 10.33 7.56
N ASP A 101 20.97 9.36 7.08
CA ASP A 101 22.27 8.99 7.66
C ASP A 101 22.18 8.75 9.18
N LEU A 102 21.09 8.13 9.62
CA LEU A 102 20.85 7.84 11.05
C LEU A 102 21.74 6.69 11.53
N GLY A 103 22.48 6.02 10.64
CA GLY A 103 23.29 4.85 10.94
C GLY A 103 24.34 5.07 12.03
N SER A 104 24.73 6.31 12.31
CA SER A 104 25.66 6.63 13.41
C SER A 104 25.01 6.78 14.79
N ASN A 105 23.67 6.81 14.88
CA ASN A 105 22.96 6.98 16.14
C ASN A 105 22.58 5.63 16.75
N GLU A 106 22.79 5.47 18.06
CA GLU A 106 22.40 4.27 18.80
C GLU A 106 20.90 3.98 18.73
N ASN A 107 20.07 5.04 18.69
CA ASN A 107 18.61 4.93 18.66
C ASN A 107 18.01 5.08 17.25
N CYS A 108 18.76 4.70 16.21
CA CYS A 108 18.30 4.91 14.84
C CYS A 108 17.05 4.09 14.48
N LEU A 109 16.87 2.91 15.09
CA LEU A 109 15.67 2.08 14.91
C LEU A 109 14.42 2.75 15.52
N GLU A 110 14.54 3.30 16.73
CA GLU A 110 13.41 3.98 17.38
C GLU A 110 13.02 5.24 16.62
N ILE A 111 14.00 6.04 16.19
CA ILE A 111 13.76 7.30 15.49
C ILE A 111 13.13 7.03 14.12
N ALA A 112 13.71 6.13 13.33
CA ALA A 112 13.19 5.78 12.02
C ALA A 112 11.83 5.08 12.13
N GLY A 113 11.69 4.13 13.06
CA GLY A 113 10.43 3.46 13.35
C GLY A 113 9.32 4.44 13.73
N ALA A 114 9.59 5.37 14.66
CA ALA A 114 8.61 6.38 15.06
C ALA A 114 8.21 7.29 13.89
N ARG A 115 9.17 7.68 13.05
CA ARG A 115 8.90 8.55 11.89
C ARG A 115 8.07 7.83 10.83
N VAL A 116 8.37 6.57 10.54
CA VAL A 116 7.63 5.77 9.57
C VAL A 116 6.22 5.48 10.07
N VAL A 117 6.04 5.15 11.35
CA VAL A 117 4.71 4.99 11.95
C VAL A 117 3.93 6.29 11.91
N LEU A 118 4.56 7.43 12.19
CA LEU A 118 3.90 8.73 12.12
C LEU A 118 3.48 9.09 10.69
N ASN A 119 4.31 8.76 9.70
CA ASN A 119 3.99 9.01 8.30
C ASN A 119 2.85 8.11 7.79
N ASN A 120 2.77 6.88 8.28
CA ASN A 120 1.72 5.92 7.94
C ASN A 120 0.49 6.02 8.86
N TYR A 121 0.49 6.93 9.84
CA TYR A 121 -0.62 7.10 10.75
C TYR A 121 -1.84 7.67 10.03
N LYS A 122 -2.91 6.88 9.95
CA LYS A 122 -4.23 7.32 9.50
C LYS A 122 -5.09 7.65 10.74
N SER A 123 -5.82 8.77 10.72
CA SER A 123 -6.75 9.06 11.82
C SER A 123 -7.93 8.08 11.78
N PRO A 124 -8.62 7.83 12.92
CA PRO A 124 -9.83 6.99 12.95
C PRO A 124 -10.91 7.38 11.93
N LYS A 125 -10.96 8.66 11.55
CA LYS A 125 -11.90 9.15 10.54
C LYS A 125 -11.45 8.81 9.13
N ASP A 126 -10.14 8.74 8.89
CA ASP A 126 -9.58 8.45 7.57
C ASP A 126 -9.83 6.97 7.19
N TYR A 127 -9.84 6.07 8.17
CA TYR A 127 -10.21 4.66 7.97
C TYR A 127 -11.65 4.47 7.49
N LEU A 128 -12.55 5.43 7.72
CA LEU A 128 -13.94 5.35 7.23
C LEU A 128 -14.05 5.58 5.72
N PHE A 129 -13.01 6.14 5.10
CA PHE A 129 -12.95 6.35 3.65
C PHE A 129 -12.12 5.28 2.93
N ASP A 130 -11.56 4.33 3.69
CA ASP A 130 -10.79 3.21 3.17
C ASP A 130 -11.78 2.04 2.95
N ASP A 131 -12.16 1.82 1.68
CA ASP A 131 -13.20 0.84 1.32
C ASP A 131 -12.84 -0.57 1.80
N ASP A 132 -11.56 -0.96 1.70
CA ASP A 132 -11.08 -2.27 2.14
C ASP A 132 -11.26 -2.42 3.66
N PHE A 133 -10.89 -1.39 4.42
CA PHE A 133 -11.09 -1.38 5.86
C PHE A 133 -12.58 -1.47 6.24
N VAL A 134 -13.44 -0.70 5.58
CA VAL A 134 -14.88 -0.69 5.86
C VAL A 134 -15.51 -2.05 5.57
N VAL A 135 -15.14 -2.69 4.45
CA VAL A 135 -15.65 -4.02 4.09
C VAL A 135 -15.21 -5.07 5.12
N GLU A 136 -13.91 -5.13 5.43
CA GLU A 136 -13.36 -6.16 6.31
C GLU A 136 -13.73 -5.96 7.79
N ASN A 137 -13.76 -4.72 8.28
CA ASN A 137 -13.89 -4.45 9.72
C ASN A 137 -15.28 -3.95 10.14
N VAL A 138 -15.99 -3.22 9.26
CA VAL A 138 -17.29 -2.61 9.59
C VAL A 138 -18.44 -3.47 9.06
N LEU A 139 -18.46 -3.76 7.76
CA LEU A 139 -19.55 -4.51 7.10
C LEU A 139 -19.53 -6.00 7.45
N SER A 140 -18.35 -6.56 7.70
CA SER A 140 -18.23 -7.95 8.16
C SER A 140 -18.68 -8.14 9.62
N ASN A 141 -18.84 -7.06 10.39
CA ASN A 141 -19.30 -7.13 11.76
C ASN A 141 -20.84 -7.08 11.83
N GLU A 142 -21.46 -8.25 11.96
CA GLU A 142 -22.92 -8.40 12.02
C GLU A 142 -23.60 -7.47 13.05
N LYS A 143 -22.96 -7.25 14.22
CA LYS A 143 -23.54 -6.40 15.28
C LYS A 143 -23.64 -4.93 14.85
N ILE A 144 -22.68 -4.46 14.05
CA ILE A 144 -22.69 -3.08 13.54
C ILE A 144 -23.75 -2.96 12.46
N CYS A 145 -23.79 -3.90 11.52
CA CYS A 145 -24.80 -3.97 10.46
C CYS A 145 -26.23 -3.97 11.03
N ASP A 146 -26.51 -4.83 12.01
CA ASP A 146 -27.80 -4.87 12.70
C ASP A 146 -28.18 -3.53 13.33
N ARG A 147 -27.19 -2.83 13.91
CA ARG A 147 -27.43 -1.54 14.57
C ARG A 147 -27.72 -0.44 13.55
N VAL A 148 -27.03 -0.45 12.41
CA VAL A 148 -27.28 0.46 11.29
C VAL A 148 -28.66 0.20 10.69
N ILE A 149 -29.01 -1.06 10.45
CA ILE A 149 -30.34 -1.45 9.93
C ILE A 149 -31.44 -1.03 10.90
N LYS A 150 -31.28 -1.30 12.20
CA LYS A 150 -32.25 -0.88 13.23
C LYS A 150 -32.43 0.64 13.24
N LYS A 151 -31.33 1.40 13.22
CA LYS A 151 -31.38 2.86 13.16
C LYS A 151 -32.14 3.33 11.91
N TYR A 152 -31.81 2.78 10.74
CA TYR A 152 -32.48 3.11 9.48
C TYR A 152 -33.98 2.81 9.51
N LEU A 153 -34.37 1.63 9.99
CA LEU A 153 -35.79 1.26 10.11
C LEU A 153 -36.53 2.12 11.13
N SER A 154 -35.91 2.46 12.27
CA SER A 154 -36.51 3.38 13.25
C SER A 154 -36.67 4.80 12.70
N ASP A 155 -35.72 5.28 11.89
CA ASP A 155 -35.83 6.58 11.23
C ASP A 155 -36.97 6.59 10.19
N LEU A 156 -37.26 5.44 9.55
CA LEU A 156 -38.36 5.27 8.61
C LEU A 156 -39.74 5.15 9.28
N ASP A 157 -39.82 4.61 10.50
CA ASP A 157 -41.09 4.39 11.23
C ASP A 157 -41.86 5.69 11.55
N GLY A 158 -41.20 6.85 11.40
CA GLY A 158 -41.80 8.19 11.54
C GLY A 158 -42.04 8.93 10.21
N VAL A 159 -41.55 8.42 9.08
CA VAL A 159 -41.82 9.02 7.78
C VAL A 159 -43.27 8.70 7.43
N LYS A 160 -44.14 9.72 7.44
CA LYS A 160 -45.46 9.63 6.81
C LYS A 160 -45.23 9.24 5.36
N THR A 161 -45.27 7.94 5.08
CA THR A 161 -45.51 7.47 3.74
C THR A 161 -46.76 8.19 3.27
N VAL A 162 -46.72 8.77 2.06
CA VAL A 162 -47.95 9.16 1.37
C VAL A 162 -48.87 7.97 1.56
N ARG A 163 -50.08 8.19 2.09
CA ARG A 163 -51.12 7.15 2.15
C ARG A 163 -51.31 6.64 0.73
N THR A 164 -50.51 5.66 0.31
CA THR A 164 -50.94 4.69 -0.67
C THR A 164 -52.20 4.14 -0.07
N ILE A 165 -53.31 4.25 -0.80
CA ILE A 165 -54.61 3.71 -0.42
C ILE A 165 -54.34 2.30 0.10
N ASN A 166 -54.29 2.16 1.42
CA ASN A 166 -53.80 0.96 2.07
C ASN A 166 -54.86 -0.09 1.82
N GLY A 167 -54.65 -0.94 0.83
CA GLY A 167 -55.26 -2.27 0.75
C GLY A 167 -56.79 -2.35 0.69
N GLU A 168 -57.53 -1.26 0.66
CA GLU A 168 -59.00 -1.24 0.52
C GLU A 168 -59.42 -1.30 -0.96
N GLY A 169 -58.74 -2.16 -1.73
CA GLY A 169 -59.29 -2.73 -2.95
C GLY A 169 -60.24 -3.90 -2.66
N GLN A 170 -60.41 -4.29 -1.39
CA GLN A 170 -61.54 -5.11 -1.01
C GLN A 170 -62.80 -4.25 -1.04
N ALA A 171 -63.57 -4.41 -2.12
CA ALA A 171 -64.99 -4.12 -2.06
C ALA A 171 -65.52 -4.77 -0.79
N SER A 172 -65.93 -3.96 0.18
CA SER A 172 -66.58 -4.43 1.38
C SER A 172 -67.89 -5.06 0.93
N LEU A 173 -67.87 -6.34 0.57
CA LEU A 173 -69.06 -7.15 0.42
C LEU A 173 -69.60 -7.33 1.83
N ALA A 174 -70.27 -6.30 2.33
CA ALA A 174 -71.09 -6.41 3.52
C ALA A 174 -71.96 -7.66 3.33
N LYS A 175 -71.90 -8.58 4.30
CA LYS A 175 -72.69 -9.81 4.24
C LYS A 175 -74.15 -9.39 4.04
N GLN A 176 -74.77 -9.81 2.93
CA GLN A 176 -76.20 -9.60 2.73
C GLN A 176 -76.94 -10.23 3.90
N ILE A 177 -77.54 -9.41 4.75
CA ILE A 177 -78.34 -9.88 5.89
C ILE A 177 -79.67 -10.38 5.31
N ARG A 178 -79.82 -11.70 5.17
CA ARG A 178 -81.07 -12.33 4.72
C ARG A 178 -81.84 -12.84 5.94
N PRO A 179 -83.04 -12.34 6.23
CA PRO A 179 -83.83 -12.83 7.36
C PRO A 179 -84.23 -14.28 7.12
N LYS A 180 -84.10 -15.13 8.14
CA LYS A 180 -84.47 -16.56 8.05
C LYS A 180 -85.92 -16.82 8.46
N THR A 181 -86.59 -15.82 9.01
CA THR A 181 -87.97 -15.92 9.52
C THR A 181 -88.80 -14.69 9.15
N VAL A 182 -90.12 -14.86 9.08
CA VAL A 182 -91.07 -13.76 8.77
C VAL A 182 -91.00 -12.65 9.82
N GLY A 183 -90.83 -13.00 11.10
CA GLY A 183 -90.69 -12.03 12.19
C GLY A 183 -89.40 -11.20 12.10
N GLU A 184 -88.30 -11.81 11.66
CA GLU A 184 -87.02 -11.13 11.45
C GLU A 184 -87.08 -10.20 10.23
N ALA A 185 -87.77 -10.62 9.16
CA ALA A 185 -88.04 -9.76 8.01
C ALA A 185 -88.87 -8.53 8.39
N GLY A 186 -89.91 -8.71 9.21
CA GLY A 186 -90.74 -7.60 9.71
C GLY A 186 -89.94 -6.58 10.55
N LYS A 187 -89.05 -7.05 11.43
CA LYS A 187 -88.16 -6.17 12.20
C LYS A 187 -87.19 -5.40 11.32
N MET A 188 -86.67 -6.03 10.27
CA MET A 188 -85.72 -5.40 9.34
C MET A 188 -86.39 -4.29 8.52
N VAL A 189 -87.63 -4.51 8.05
CA VAL A 189 -88.42 -3.49 7.35
C VAL A 189 -88.74 -2.30 8.26
N MET A 190 -89.16 -2.56 9.51
CA MET A 190 -89.40 -1.50 10.51
C MET A 190 -88.13 -0.67 10.79
N ALA A 191 -86.98 -1.32 10.92
CA ALA A 191 -85.70 -0.65 11.15
C ALA A 191 -85.25 0.21 9.96
N MET A 192 -85.59 -0.18 8.73
CA MET A 192 -85.33 0.62 7.52
C MET A 192 -86.34 1.77 7.37
N ALA A 193 -87.62 1.52 7.63
CA ALA A 193 -88.69 2.52 7.50
C ALA A 193 -88.68 3.60 8.60
N GLY A 194 -88.19 3.27 9.80
CA GLY A 194 -88.12 4.20 10.93
C GLY A 194 -86.95 5.21 10.90
N LYS A 195 -86.06 5.11 9.90
CA LYS A 195 -84.86 5.98 9.77
C LYS A 195 -85.05 7.17 8.83
N GLY A 196 -86.28 7.44 8.40
CA GLY A 196 -86.64 8.63 7.62
C GLY A 196 -87.29 9.73 8.46
N LYS A 197 -86.48 10.44 9.25
CA LYS A 197 -86.70 11.86 9.63
C LYS A 197 -85.36 12.56 9.70
#